data_AF-A0A9C7Q2H2-F1
#
_entry.id   AF-A0A9C7Q2H2-F1
#
_cell.length_a   1.000
_cell.length_b   1.000
_cell.length_c   1.000
_cell.angle_alpha   90.00
_cell.angle_beta   90.00
_cell.angle_gamma   90.00
#
_symmetry.space_group_name_H-M   'P 1'
#
loop_
_entity.id
_entity.type
_entity.pdbx_description
1 polymer ?
#
loop_
_entity_poly.entity_id
_entity_poly.type
_entity_poly.pdbx_seq_one_letter_code
_entity_poly.pdbx_strand_id
1 'polypeptide(L)'
;MSQVNPTTSEEVIRLLPDLEDDKNEKQLSSEYEVAKWMNQLSTRWSEKLLEQDNELILETSASEKPVVPLSIRNEHLNSLIDSTWATFGQDQQRERKKTETLGKDWFNMPAIPSNDIETQKAVKLLLLRKYIYPKRFYKSLGTEKSNHRFYQVGTVQDQPEEFFSNRLPRKERKNTFAEEFLSDPELRTSTKERYQKIQTEKQKRAKPKKWKKRIQRTLPKWKRK
;
A
#
# COMPACT_ATOMS: atom_id res chain seq x y z
N MET A 1 80.16 8.14 -28.53
CA MET A 1 79.60 6.82 -28.94
C MET A 1 78.62 6.42 -27.84
N SER A 2 77.35 6.06 -28.07
CA SER A 2 76.52 6.02 -29.29
C SER A 2 75.13 6.59 -28.96
N GLN A 3 74.33 6.95 -29.98
CA GLN A 3 72.96 7.48 -29.84
C GLN A 3 71.89 6.39 -30.09
N VAL A 4 70.61 6.79 -29.97
CA VAL A 4 69.38 6.21 -30.56
C VAL A 4 68.48 5.32 -29.66
N ASN A 5 67.24 5.80 -29.45
CA ASN A 5 66.03 5.08 -28.95
C ASN A 5 65.11 4.74 -30.17
N PRO A 6 63.80 4.39 -30.08
CA PRO A 6 62.92 3.88 -28.99
C PRO A 6 61.97 2.71 -29.45
N THR A 7 60.89 2.44 -28.69
CA THR A 7 59.59 1.81 -29.12
C THR A 7 59.63 0.30 -29.54
N THR A 8 58.56 -0.53 -29.47
CA THR A 8 57.09 -0.39 -29.27
C THR A 8 56.45 -1.71 -28.75
N SER A 9 55.15 -1.71 -28.40
CA SER A 9 54.08 -2.76 -28.58
C SER A 9 54.46 -4.25 -28.78
N GLU A 10 53.75 -5.31 -28.37
CA GLU A 10 52.41 -5.64 -27.85
C GLU A 10 52.31 -7.20 -27.92
N GLU A 11 51.32 -7.84 -27.28
CA GLU A 11 50.79 -9.19 -27.66
C GLU A 11 51.74 -10.45 -27.51
N VAL A 12 51.35 -11.74 -27.43
CA VAL A 12 50.05 -12.45 -27.33
C VAL A 12 50.22 -13.91 -26.80
N ILE A 13 49.43 -14.31 -25.80
CA ILE A 13 48.64 -15.58 -25.65
C ILE A 13 49.29 -17.01 -25.63
N ARG A 14 48.70 -17.89 -24.77
CA ARG A 14 48.79 -19.40 -24.67
C ARG A 14 50.12 -19.94 -24.09
N LEU A 15 50.16 -21.06 -23.34
CA LEU A 15 49.57 -22.40 -23.59
C LEU A 15 49.14 -23.16 -22.29
N LEU A 16 48.03 -23.90 -22.36
CA LEU A 16 47.86 -25.25 -21.78
C LEU A 16 48.31 -26.27 -22.87
N PRO A 17 48.61 -27.57 -22.61
CA PRO A 17 47.88 -28.49 -21.71
C PRO A 17 48.86 -29.37 -20.86
N ASP A 18 48.61 -30.61 -20.38
CA ASP A 18 47.50 -31.58 -20.44
C ASP A 18 47.55 -32.60 -19.27
N LEU A 19 46.47 -33.39 -19.04
CA LEU A 19 46.48 -34.80 -18.57
C LEU A 19 45.07 -35.36 -18.25
N GLU A 20 44.79 -36.54 -18.81
CA GLU A 20 43.67 -37.47 -18.53
C GLU A 20 43.98 -38.31 -17.26
N ASP A 21 43.12 -39.10 -16.62
CA ASP A 21 41.65 -39.29 -16.63
C ASP A 21 41.31 -39.88 -15.25
N ASP A 22 40.29 -39.42 -14.54
CA ASP A 22 39.81 -40.13 -13.32
C ASP A 22 38.30 -39.92 -13.13
N LYS A 23 37.55 -40.87 -13.70
CA LYS A 23 36.09 -40.83 -13.83
C LYS A 23 35.42 -41.76 -12.82
N ASN A 24 35.23 -41.32 -11.58
CA ASN A 24 34.10 -41.83 -10.77
C ASN A 24 33.64 -40.99 -9.56
N GLU A 25 34.48 -40.14 -8.94
CA GLU A 25 34.07 -39.46 -7.69
C GLU A 25 33.35 -38.10 -7.89
N LYS A 26 33.42 -37.51 -9.09
CA LYS A 26 32.85 -36.18 -9.36
C LYS A 26 31.33 -36.17 -9.62
N GLN A 27 30.75 -37.29 -10.04
CA GLN A 27 29.32 -37.37 -10.41
C GLN A 27 28.39 -37.17 -9.19
N LEU A 28 28.71 -37.80 -8.05
CA LEU A 28 27.95 -37.67 -6.80
C LEU A 28 28.03 -36.25 -6.21
N SER A 29 29.15 -35.55 -6.44
CA SER A 29 29.30 -34.14 -6.04
C SER A 29 28.45 -33.21 -6.91
N SER A 30 28.40 -33.43 -8.23
CA SER A 30 27.54 -32.65 -9.13
C SER A 30 26.06 -32.85 -8.85
N GLU A 31 25.59 -34.07 -8.56
CA GLU A 31 24.18 -34.29 -8.20
C GLU A 31 23.80 -33.61 -6.88
N TYR A 32 24.70 -33.62 -5.88
CA TYR A 32 24.44 -32.98 -4.59
C TYR A 32 24.49 -31.45 -4.67
N GLU A 33 25.42 -30.87 -5.43
CA GLU A 33 25.47 -29.43 -5.71
C GLU A 33 24.27 -28.98 -6.55
N VAL A 34 23.85 -29.74 -7.58
CA VAL A 34 22.66 -29.43 -8.39
C VAL A 34 21.38 -29.52 -7.55
N ALA A 35 21.22 -30.54 -6.69
CA ALA A 35 20.05 -30.65 -5.80
C ALA A 35 19.99 -29.50 -4.78
N LYS A 36 21.14 -29.06 -4.26
CA LYS A 36 21.25 -27.92 -3.36
C LYS A 36 20.96 -26.59 -4.07
N TRP A 37 21.45 -26.43 -5.30
CA TRP A 37 21.20 -25.26 -6.15
C TRP A 37 19.73 -25.17 -6.60
N MET A 38 19.11 -26.30 -6.95
CA MET A 38 17.67 -26.40 -7.24
C MET A 38 16.82 -25.99 -6.04
N ASN A 39 17.18 -26.40 -4.81
CA ASN A 39 16.50 -25.96 -3.58
C ASN A 39 16.76 -24.49 -3.22
N GLN A 40 17.89 -23.91 -3.65
CA GLN A 40 18.17 -22.48 -3.48
C GLN A 40 17.36 -21.61 -4.47
N LEU A 41 17.04 -22.14 -5.65
CA LEU A 41 16.21 -21.45 -6.65
C LEU A 41 14.70 -21.64 -6.40
N SER A 42 14.29 -22.79 -5.86
CA SER A 42 12.90 -23.08 -5.52
C SER A 42 12.32 -22.12 -4.46
N THR A 43 13.17 -21.48 -3.64
CA THR A 43 12.76 -20.58 -2.55
C THR A 43 12.80 -19.08 -2.89
N ARG A 44 13.16 -18.68 -4.12
CA ARG A 44 13.14 -17.25 -4.51
C ARG A 44 12.80 -16.94 -5.96
N TRP A 45 13.02 -17.89 -6.87
CA TRP A 45 12.55 -17.77 -8.25
C TRP A 45 11.21 -18.46 -8.45
N SER A 46 10.94 -19.57 -7.73
CA SER A 46 9.62 -20.20 -7.78
C SER A 46 8.54 -19.35 -7.10
N GLU A 47 8.81 -18.74 -5.93
CA GLU A 47 7.83 -17.86 -5.26
C GLU A 47 7.37 -16.72 -6.20
N LYS A 48 8.29 -16.11 -6.94
CA LYS A 48 7.99 -14.99 -7.84
C LYS A 48 7.28 -15.41 -9.14
N LEU A 49 7.54 -16.61 -9.65
CA LEU A 49 6.78 -17.16 -10.77
C LEU A 49 5.39 -17.62 -10.31
N LEU A 50 5.28 -18.23 -9.13
CA LEU A 50 3.99 -18.49 -8.49
C LEU A 50 3.22 -17.19 -8.24
N GLU A 51 3.85 -16.07 -7.87
CA GLU A 51 3.13 -14.79 -7.71
C GLU A 51 2.51 -14.27 -9.02
N GLN A 52 3.11 -14.51 -10.19
CA GLN A 52 2.51 -14.13 -11.48
C GLN A 52 1.40 -15.08 -11.93
N ASP A 53 1.57 -16.39 -11.73
CA ASP A 53 0.59 -17.39 -12.17
C ASP A 53 -0.57 -17.53 -11.16
N ASN A 54 -0.35 -17.27 -9.87
CA ASN A 54 -1.39 -17.33 -8.83
C ASN A 54 -2.43 -16.22 -8.98
N GLU A 55 -2.11 -15.03 -9.52
CA GLU A 55 -3.16 -14.02 -9.77
C GLU A 55 -4.16 -14.48 -10.85
N LEU A 56 -3.69 -15.20 -11.88
CA LEU A 56 -4.57 -15.83 -12.89
C LEU A 56 -5.32 -17.06 -12.36
N ILE A 57 -4.69 -17.87 -11.49
CA ILE A 57 -5.31 -19.05 -10.89
C ILE A 57 -6.34 -18.66 -9.82
N LEU A 58 -6.16 -17.55 -9.10
CA LEU A 58 -7.11 -17.07 -8.09
C LEU A 58 -8.37 -16.44 -8.69
N GLU A 59 -8.31 -15.89 -9.90
CA GLU A 59 -9.54 -15.46 -10.61
C GLU A 59 -10.31 -16.65 -11.21
N THR A 60 -9.62 -17.68 -11.70
CA THR A 60 -10.25 -18.84 -12.37
C THR A 60 -10.74 -19.92 -11.40
N SER A 61 -9.95 -20.28 -10.38
CA SER A 61 -10.34 -21.30 -9.38
C SER A 61 -11.45 -20.85 -8.41
N ALA A 62 -11.81 -19.57 -8.41
CA ALA A 62 -12.83 -19.01 -7.52
C ALA A 62 -14.29 -19.15 -8.02
N SER A 63 -14.54 -19.67 -9.24
CA SER A 63 -15.91 -19.67 -9.82
C SER A 63 -16.42 -20.95 -10.49
N GLU A 64 -15.58 -21.95 -10.80
CA GLU A 64 -15.99 -23.12 -11.58
C GLU A 64 -16.05 -24.43 -10.78
N LYS A 65 -17.11 -25.23 -11.01
CA LYS A 65 -17.32 -26.53 -10.35
C LYS A 65 -16.25 -27.54 -10.79
N PRO A 66 -15.77 -28.44 -9.90
CA PRO A 66 -14.77 -29.45 -10.25
C PRO A 66 -15.36 -30.47 -11.22
N VAL A 67 -14.77 -30.54 -12.40
CA VAL A 67 -15.17 -31.49 -13.44
C VAL A 67 -14.56 -32.86 -13.13
N VAL A 68 -15.38 -33.76 -12.57
CA VAL A 68 -14.95 -35.14 -12.28
C VAL A 68 -14.93 -35.96 -13.58
N PRO A 69 -13.81 -36.68 -13.88
CA PRO A 69 -13.68 -37.47 -15.10
C PRO A 69 -14.72 -38.59 -15.17
N LEU A 70 -15.12 -38.94 -16.39
CA LEU A 70 -16.25 -39.87 -16.66
C LEU A 70 -16.07 -41.27 -16.06
N SER A 71 -14.85 -41.70 -15.76
CA SER A 71 -14.50 -43.05 -15.28
C SER A 71 -14.90 -43.35 -13.83
N ILE A 72 -15.31 -42.35 -13.04
CA ILE A 72 -15.71 -42.49 -11.62
C ILE A 72 -17.20 -42.10 -11.42
N ARG A 73 -17.95 -41.96 -12.53
CA ARG A 73 -19.26 -41.30 -12.55
C ARG A 73 -20.40 -42.21 -12.09
N ASN A 74 -20.81 -42.04 -10.83
CA ASN A 74 -22.05 -42.61 -10.29
C ASN A 74 -23.05 -41.47 -10.02
N GLU A 75 -24.34 -41.66 -10.31
CA GLU A 75 -25.37 -40.63 -10.09
C GLU A 75 -25.41 -40.13 -8.63
N HIS A 76 -25.27 -41.05 -7.67
CA HIS A 76 -25.19 -40.73 -6.25
C HIS A 76 -24.00 -39.80 -5.93
N LEU A 77 -22.83 -40.03 -6.54
CA LEU A 77 -21.66 -39.16 -6.36
C LEU A 77 -21.88 -37.78 -6.98
N ASN A 78 -22.48 -37.70 -8.18
CA ASN A 78 -22.85 -36.42 -8.79
C ASN A 78 -23.82 -35.64 -7.88
N SER A 79 -24.84 -36.30 -7.32
CA SER A 79 -25.78 -35.67 -6.38
C SER A 79 -25.10 -35.16 -5.10
N LEU A 80 -24.11 -35.91 -4.58
CA LEU A 80 -23.30 -35.49 -3.44
C LEU A 80 -22.45 -34.26 -3.79
N ILE A 81 -21.82 -34.25 -4.97
CA ILE A 81 -21.00 -33.14 -5.46
C ILE A 81 -21.86 -31.88 -5.66
N ASP A 82 -23.01 -31.98 -6.32
CA ASP A 82 -23.90 -30.83 -6.49
C ASP A 82 -24.45 -30.31 -5.15
N SER A 83 -24.75 -31.21 -4.19
CA SER A 83 -25.18 -30.79 -2.85
C SER A 83 -24.07 -30.07 -2.06
N THR A 84 -22.83 -30.57 -2.13
CA THR A 84 -21.68 -29.99 -1.41
C THR A 84 -21.21 -28.68 -2.05
N TRP A 85 -21.33 -28.54 -3.37
CA TRP A 85 -21.10 -27.25 -4.04
C TRP A 85 -22.21 -26.24 -3.80
N ALA A 86 -23.46 -26.68 -3.65
CA ALA A 86 -24.55 -25.80 -3.24
C ALA A 86 -24.34 -25.26 -1.82
N THR A 87 -23.90 -26.08 -0.84
CA THR A 87 -23.53 -25.58 0.49
C THR A 87 -22.27 -24.72 0.46
N PHE A 88 -21.20 -25.13 -0.23
CA PHE A 88 -19.98 -24.30 -0.34
C PHE A 88 -20.26 -22.92 -0.92
N GLY A 89 -21.06 -22.84 -2.00
CA GLY A 89 -21.50 -21.56 -2.59
C GLY A 89 -22.34 -20.74 -1.61
N GLN A 90 -23.24 -21.36 -0.84
CA GLN A 90 -24.01 -20.67 0.20
C GLN A 90 -23.12 -20.13 1.33
N ASP A 91 -22.11 -20.89 1.77
CA ASP A 91 -21.20 -20.48 2.83
C ASP A 91 -20.24 -19.37 2.37
N GLN A 92 -19.71 -19.43 1.15
CA GLN A 92 -19.00 -18.30 0.53
C GLN A 92 -19.86 -17.03 0.47
N GLN A 93 -21.14 -17.16 0.09
CA GLN A 93 -22.08 -16.02 0.10
C GLN A 93 -22.40 -15.52 1.52
N ARG A 94 -22.40 -16.39 2.54
CA ARG A 94 -22.55 -15.99 3.96
C ARG A 94 -21.31 -15.25 4.45
N GLU A 95 -20.10 -15.75 4.17
CA GLU A 95 -18.85 -15.07 4.56
C GLU A 95 -18.73 -13.70 3.89
N ARG A 96 -19.00 -13.60 2.59
CA ARG A 96 -19.04 -12.30 1.90
C ARG A 96 -19.97 -11.29 2.58
N LYS A 97 -21.22 -11.69 2.89
CA LYS A 97 -22.19 -10.85 3.61
C LYS A 97 -21.72 -10.44 5.01
N LYS A 98 -21.00 -11.30 5.73
CA LYS A 98 -20.35 -10.94 7.01
C LYS A 98 -19.22 -9.91 6.84
N THR A 99 -18.52 -9.89 5.70
CA THR A 99 -17.50 -8.85 5.44
C THR A 99 -18.10 -7.54 4.93
N GLU A 100 -19.23 -7.60 4.22
CA GLU A 100 -19.94 -6.45 3.68
C GLU A 100 -20.71 -5.68 4.76
N THR A 101 -21.07 -6.33 5.87
CA THR A 101 -22.01 -5.81 6.86
C THR A 101 -21.60 -6.23 8.28
N LEU A 102 -21.73 -5.34 9.28
CA LEU A 102 -21.44 -5.62 10.70
C LEU A 102 -22.40 -6.62 11.40
N GLY A 103 -23.26 -7.30 10.63
CA GLY A 103 -24.23 -8.28 11.13
C GLY A 103 -25.44 -7.67 11.85
N LYS A 104 -26.30 -8.57 12.32
CA LYS A 104 -27.61 -8.24 12.90
C LYS A 104 -27.51 -7.42 14.20
N ASP A 105 -26.50 -7.71 15.02
CA ASP A 105 -26.28 -7.08 16.33
C ASP A 105 -25.99 -5.58 16.21
N TRP A 106 -25.50 -5.14 15.04
CA TRP A 106 -25.30 -3.73 14.71
C TRP A 106 -26.15 -3.28 13.51
N PHE A 107 -27.44 -3.64 13.56
CA PHE A 107 -28.49 -3.20 12.63
C PHE A 107 -28.18 -3.38 11.13
N ASN A 108 -27.33 -4.36 10.80
CA ASN A 108 -26.81 -4.56 9.45
C ASN A 108 -26.15 -3.30 8.85
N MET A 109 -25.32 -2.58 9.62
CA MET A 109 -24.57 -1.43 9.11
C MET A 109 -23.62 -1.85 7.97
N PRO A 110 -23.74 -1.27 6.75
CA PRO A 110 -22.92 -1.64 5.61
C PRO A 110 -21.49 -1.08 5.70
N ALA A 111 -20.55 -1.76 5.05
CA ALA A 111 -19.22 -1.22 4.78
C ALA A 111 -19.30 -0.09 3.74
N ILE A 112 -18.56 1.00 3.96
CA ILE A 112 -18.42 2.04 2.94
C ILE A 112 -17.29 1.62 1.98
N PRO A 113 -17.48 1.77 0.66
CA PRO A 113 -16.45 1.45 -0.32
C PRO A 113 -15.21 2.33 -0.14
N SER A 114 -14.03 1.71 -0.14
CA SER A 114 -12.72 2.38 0.00
C SER A 114 -12.39 3.40 -1.09
N ASN A 115 -13.26 3.61 -2.07
CA ASN A 115 -13.07 4.52 -3.20
C ASN A 115 -13.70 5.91 -2.96
N ASP A 116 -14.52 6.09 -1.92
CA ASP A 116 -15.11 7.40 -1.62
C ASP A 116 -14.09 8.33 -0.94
N ILE A 117 -13.66 9.34 -1.69
CA ILE A 117 -12.65 10.32 -1.29
C ILE A 117 -13.23 11.34 -0.30
N GLU A 118 -14.53 11.62 -0.32
CA GLU A 118 -15.16 12.66 0.50
C GLU A 118 -15.30 12.20 1.96
N THR A 119 -15.79 10.98 2.15
CA THR A 119 -15.80 10.33 3.48
C THR A 119 -14.41 10.14 4.05
N GLN A 120 -13.42 9.71 3.25
CA GLN A 120 -12.03 9.61 3.71
C GLN A 120 -11.47 10.95 4.20
N LYS A 121 -11.76 12.06 3.50
CA LYS A 121 -11.38 13.40 3.97
C LYS A 121 -12.06 13.72 5.30
N ALA A 122 -13.35 13.43 5.46
CA ALA A 122 -14.08 13.66 6.70
C ALA A 122 -13.53 12.84 7.88
N VAL A 123 -13.30 11.53 7.70
CA VAL A 123 -12.67 10.65 8.71
C VAL A 123 -11.29 11.18 9.09
N LYS A 124 -10.47 11.60 8.12
CA LYS A 124 -9.15 12.18 8.37
C LYS A 124 -9.21 13.50 9.14
N LEU A 125 -10.20 14.35 8.87
CA LEU A 125 -10.44 15.57 9.67
C LEU A 125 -10.85 15.23 11.11
N LEU A 126 -11.72 14.25 11.32
CA LEU A 126 -12.12 13.79 12.66
C LEU A 126 -10.94 13.25 13.48
N LEU A 127 -10.02 12.50 12.86
CA LEU A 127 -8.76 12.07 13.49
C LEU A 127 -7.86 13.27 13.87
N LEU A 128 -7.82 14.28 13.00
CA LEU A 128 -6.99 15.48 13.18
C LEU A 128 -7.63 16.57 14.07
N ARG A 129 -8.86 16.38 14.59
CA ARG A 129 -9.60 17.38 15.41
C ARG A 129 -8.77 17.99 16.56
N LYS A 130 -7.89 17.21 17.17
CA LYS A 130 -6.96 17.63 18.24
C LYS A 130 -5.97 18.72 17.80
N TYR A 131 -5.60 18.75 16.52
CA TYR A 131 -4.66 19.71 15.94
C TYR A 131 -5.36 20.89 15.27
N ILE A 132 -6.61 20.68 14.83
CA ILE A 132 -7.46 21.69 14.20
C ILE A 132 -7.92 22.75 15.21
N TYR A 133 -8.42 22.33 16.38
CA TYR A 133 -8.99 23.23 17.36
C TYR A 133 -8.00 23.50 18.52
N PRO A 134 -7.22 24.61 18.50
CA PRO A 134 -6.17 24.85 19.49
C PRO A 134 -6.68 25.03 20.93
N LYS A 135 -7.96 25.42 21.09
CA LYS A 135 -8.63 25.61 22.39
C LYS A 135 -9.41 24.38 22.88
N ARG A 136 -9.53 23.31 22.08
CA ARG A 136 -10.34 22.12 22.42
C ARG A 136 -9.47 20.87 22.49
N PHE A 137 -9.27 20.35 23.71
CA PHE A 137 -8.50 19.13 23.93
C PHE A 137 -9.39 17.89 23.80
N TYR A 138 -9.16 17.11 22.74
CA TYR A 138 -9.84 15.83 22.53
C TYR A 138 -8.96 14.65 22.99
N LYS A 139 -9.60 13.61 23.53
CA LYS A 139 -8.94 12.31 23.79
C LYS A 139 -8.33 11.79 22.48
N SER A 140 -7.07 11.36 22.55
CA SER A 140 -6.37 10.82 21.37
C SER A 140 -7.07 9.56 20.89
N LEU A 141 -7.32 9.48 19.59
CA LEU A 141 -7.70 8.25 18.92
C LEU A 141 -6.39 7.50 18.62
N GLY A 142 -6.30 6.23 19.03
CA GLY A 142 -5.13 5.39 18.73
C GLY A 142 -5.10 4.98 17.25
N THR A 143 -3.97 4.45 16.77
CA THR A 143 -3.77 4.05 15.36
C THR A 143 -4.84 3.06 14.88
N GLU A 144 -5.28 2.15 15.74
CA GLU A 144 -6.38 1.21 15.49
C GLU A 144 -7.69 1.90 15.04
N LYS A 145 -7.93 3.15 15.48
CA LYS A 145 -9.13 3.92 15.15
C LYS A 145 -9.00 4.76 13.88
N SER A 146 -7.88 4.69 13.17
CA SER A 146 -7.70 5.46 11.93
C SER A 146 -8.18 4.76 10.66
N ASN A 147 -8.44 3.45 10.71
CA ASN A 147 -8.84 2.65 9.55
C ASN A 147 -10.09 1.82 9.84
N HIS A 148 -11.22 2.50 10.07
CA HIS A 148 -12.52 1.84 10.23
C HIS A 148 -13.17 1.56 8.86
N ARG A 149 -13.47 0.29 8.56
CA ARG A 149 -14.16 -0.15 7.33
C ARG A 149 -15.66 0.20 7.32
N PHE A 150 -16.27 0.31 8.50
CA PHE A 150 -17.69 0.52 8.69
C PHE A 150 -17.94 1.83 9.43
N TYR A 151 -18.73 2.71 8.84
CA TYR A 151 -19.22 3.95 9.43
C TYR A 151 -20.40 4.44 8.58
N GLN A 152 -21.14 5.43 9.06
CA GLN A 152 -22.24 6.05 8.34
C GLN A 152 -22.13 7.56 8.49
N VAL A 153 -22.40 8.31 7.41
CA VAL A 153 -22.54 9.77 7.46
C VAL A 153 -24.02 10.09 7.63
N GLY A 154 -24.34 10.84 8.68
CA GLY A 154 -25.69 11.33 8.95
C GLY A 154 -25.67 12.84 9.17
N THR A 155 -26.82 13.49 8.97
CA THR A 155 -27.03 14.90 9.29
C THR A 155 -27.75 15.05 10.62
N VAL A 156 -27.33 16.02 11.43
CA VAL A 156 -28.03 16.37 12.67
C VAL A 156 -29.36 17.04 12.30
N GLN A 157 -30.46 16.55 12.85
CA GLN A 157 -31.77 17.18 12.72
C GLN A 157 -31.95 18.22 13.83
N ASP A 158 -32.43 19.41 13.47
CA ASP A 158 -32.68 20.48 14.44
C ASP A 158 -33.82 20.07 15.39
N GLN A 159 -33.69 20.37 16.68
CA GLN A 159 -34.82 20.23 17.62
C GLN A 159 -35.82 21.38 17.40
N PRO A 160 -37.14 21.13 17.52
CA PRO A 160 -38.16 22.16 17.30
C PRO A 160 -38.16 23.25 18.38
N GLU A 161 -37.64 22.94 19.57
CA GLU A 161 -37.61 23.84 20.73
C GLU A 161 -36.48 24.87 20.67
N GLU A 162 -35.37 24.58 19.96
CA GLU A 162 -34.15 25.39 19.99
C GLU A 162 -33.87 26.06 18.63
N PHE A 163 -34.47 27.23 18.41
CA PHE A 163 -34.41 27.90 17.10
C PHE A 163 -33.16 28.77 16.87
N PHE A 164 -32.60 29.42 17.91
CA PHE A 164 -31.64 30.53 17.75
C PHE A 164 -30.18 30.21 18.10
N SER A 165 -29.91 29.20 18.92
CA SER A 165 -28.58 28.90 19.46
C SER A 165 -27.85 27.80 18.69
N ASN A 166 -28.42 26.59 18.62
CA ASN A 166 -27.76 25.44 17.99
C ASN A 166 -28.07 25.27 16.49
N ARG A 167 -29.03 26.02 15.95
CA ARG A 167 -29.54 25.83 14.58
C ARG A 167 -28.72 26.58 13.53
N LEU A 168 -28.08 25.83 12.62
CA LEU A 168 -27.38 26.42 11.47
C LEU A 168 -28.37 27.00 10.42
N PRO A 169 -28.21 28.24 9.94
CA PRO A 169 -29.01 28.79 8.86
C PRO A 169 -28.71 28.08 7.52
N ARG A 170 -29.67 28.10 6.58
CA ARG A 170 -29.59 27.39 5.28
C ARG A 170 -28.34 27.73 4.45
N LYS A 171 -27.73 28.90 4.64
CA LYS A 171 -26.51 29.33 3.92
C LYS A 171 -25.24 28.64 4.43
N GLU A 172 -25.21 28.29 5.70
CA GLU A 172 -24.06 27.69 6.39
C GLU A 172 -24.08 26.17 6.30
N ARG A 173 -25.27 25.55 6.23
CA ARG A 173 -25.43 24.11 5.94
C ARG A 173 -24.74 23.75 4.63
N LYS A 174 -23.78 22.81 4.69
CA LYS A 174 -23.03 22.26 3.55
C LYS A 174 -23.40 20.80 3.31
N ASN A 175 -23.07 20.29 2.13
CA ASN A 175 -23.33 18.90 1.77
C ASN A 175 -22.31 17.95 2.44
N THR A 176 -21.08 18.42 2.65
CA THR A 176 -20.00 17.62 3.25
C THR A 176 -19.40 18.31 4.47
N PHE A 177 -19.01 17.50 5.46
CA PHE A 177 -18.29 17.96 6.66
C PHE A 177 -16.96 18.68 6.34
N ALA A 178 -16.30 18.29 5.23
CA ALA A 178 -15.07 18.94 4.79
C ALA A 178 -15.32 20.33 4.18
N GLU A 179 -16.45 20.54 3.51
CA GLU A 179 -16.86 21.84 2.97
C GLU A 179 -17.26 22.81 4.10
N GLU A 180 -18.01 22.33 5.10
CA GLU A 180 -18.33 23.09 6.31
C GLU A 180 -17.06 23.60 7.00
N PHE A 181 -16.10 22.70 7.23
CA PHE A 181 -14.78 23.03 7.79
C PHE A 181 -13.99 24.07 6.97
N LEU A 182 -14.11 24.06 5.64
CA LEU A 182 -13.45 25.04 4.77
C LEU A 182 -14.17 26.41 4.73
N SER A 183 -15.46 26.44 5.11
CA SER A 183 -16.26 27.67 5.13
C SER A 183 -16.02 28.53 6.39
N ASP A 184 -15.52 27.94 7.48
CA ASP A 184 -15.21 28.64 8.73
C ASP A 184 -14.02 29.62 8.58
N PRO A 185 -14.22 30.94 8.81
CA PRO A 185 -13.16 31.94 8.68
C PRO A 185 -12.12 31.89 9.81
N GLU A 186 -12.49 31.51 11.03
CA GLU A 186 -11.57 31.41 12.18
C GLU A 186 -10.62 30.22 12.03
N LEU A 187 -11.14 29.09 11.57
CA LEU A 187 -10.32 27.91 11.25
C LEU A 187 -9.39 28.20 10.08
N ARG A 188 -9.85 28.94 9.07
CA ARG A 188 -9.02 29.35 7.92
C ARG A 188 -7.87 30.27 8.32
N THR A 189 -8.09 31.28 9.16
CA THR A 189 -7.04 32.21 9.62
C THR A 189 -6.02 31.50 10.51
N SER A 190 -6.48 30.83 11.57
CA SER A 190 -5.62 30.12 12.52
C SER A 190 -4.81 29.00 11.86
N THR A 191 -5.39 28.23 10.94
CA THR A 191 -4.68 27.19 10.18
C THR A 191 -3.62 27.80 9.26
N LYS A 192 -3.91 28.92 8.59
CA LYS A 192 -2.96 29.63 7.71
C LYS A 192 -1.76 30.16 8.49
N GLU A 193 -1.98 30.79 9.64
CA GLU A 193 -0.92 31.27 10.53
C GLU A 193 -0.05 30.13 11.05
N ARG A 194 -0.68 29.04 11.53
CA ARG A 194 0.02 27.85 12.02
C ARG A 194 0.86 27.21 10.91
N TYR A 195 0.31 27.11 9.71
CA TYR A 195 1.01 26.61 8.52
C TYR A 195 2.23 27.48 8.18
N GLN A 196 2.08 28.81 8.14
CA GLN A 196 3.20 29.73 7.87
C GLN A 196 4.29 29.64 8.94
N LYS A 197 3.93 29.51 10.23
CA LYS A 197 4.88 29.28 11.32
C LYS A 197 5.67 27.97 11.13
N ILE A 198 4.98 26.88 10.77
CA ILE A 198 5.63 25.58 10.49
C ILE A 198 6.53 25.68 9.25
N GLN A 199 6.10 26.35 8.17
CA GLN A 199 6.90 26.49 6.95
C GLN A 199 8.16 27.34 7.19
N THR A 200 8.04 28.48 7.87
CA THR A 200 9.20 29.31 8.20
C THR A 200 10.17 28.59 9.14
N GLU A 201 9.68 27.78 10.07
CA GLU A 201 10.53 26.93 10.91
C GLU A 201 11.24 25.82 10.11
N LYS A 202 10.50 25.09 9.26
CA LYS A 202 11.09 24.09 8.35
C LYS A 202 12.15 24.71 7.44
N GLN A 203 11.93 25.91 6.91
CA GLN A 203 12.90 26.66 6.11
C GLN A 203 14.13 27.11 6.91
N LYS A 204 13.97 27.48 8.19
CA LYS A 204 15.10 27.77 9.10
C LYS A 204 15.94 26.51 9.37
N ARG A 205 15.29 25.36 9.61
CA ARG A 205 15.95 24.05 9.78
C ARG A 205 16.62 23.56 8.49
N ALA A 206 16.06 23.88 7.32
CA ALA A 206 16.61 23.61 6.00
C ALA A 206 17.83 24.49 5.64
N LYS A 207 18.93 24.27 6.37
CA LYS A 207 20.25 24.86 6.09
C LYS A 207 20.79 24.67 4.64
N PRO A 208 20.42 23.67 3.79
CA PRO A 208 20.99 23.53 2.43
C PRO A 208 20.92 24.76 1.52
N LYS A 209 19.91 25.64 1.64
CA LYS A 209 19.81 26.82 0.75
C LYS A 209 20.68 27.99 1.22
N LYS A 210 20.89 28.15 2.54
CA LYS A 210 21.73 29.21 3.10
C LYS A 210 23.22 28.90 2.99
N TRP A 211 23.68 27.66 3.24
CA TRP A 211 25.11 27.33 3.08
C TRP A 211 25.53 27.35 1.60
N LYS A 212 24.71 26.84 0.65
CA LYS A 212 25.00 26.94 -0.80
C LYS A 212 25.19 28.39 -1.25
N LYS A 213 24.30 29.31 -0.83
CA LYS A 213 24.47 30.75 -1.10
C LYS A 213 25.72 31.33 -0.42
N ARG A 214 26.09 30.87 0.78
CA ARG A 214 27.33 31.26 1.46
C ARG A 214 28.56 30.81 0.66
N ILE A 215 28.57 29.57 0.20
CA ILE A 215 29.66 29.02 -0.64
C ILE A 215 29.74 29.73 -1.98
N GLN A 216 28.64 29.95 -2.69
CA GLN A 216 28.65 30.72 -3.95
C GLN A 216 29.24 32.14 -3.78
N ARG A 217 29.06 32.76 -2.60
CA ARG A 217 29.68 34.05 -2.28
C ARG A 217 31.18 33.93 -1.95
N THR A 218 31.63 32.85 -1.29
CA THR A 218 33.05 32.60 -1.04
C THR A 218 33.81 32.02 -2.24
N LEU A 219 33.12 31.48 -3.26
CA LEU A 219 33.76 31.04 -4.50
C LEU A 219 34.38 32.25 -5.24
N PRO A 220 35.55 32.06 -5.89
CA PRO A 220 36.19 33.10 -6.69
C PRO A 220 35.34 33.47 -7.92
N LYS A 221 35.52 34.69 -8.44
CA LYS A 221 34.63 35.32 -9.44
C LYS A 221 34.42 34.48 -10.71
N TRP A 222 35.45 33.78 -11.18
CA TRP A 222 35.41 32.89 -12.36
C TRP A 222 34.59 31.60 -12.15
N LYS A 223 34.30 31.21 -10.90
CA LYS A 223 33.49 30.03 -10.56
C LYS A 223 32.04 30.39 -10.18
N ARG A 224 31.66 31.67 -10.29
CA ARG A 224 30.29 32.16 -10.12
C ARG A 224 29.63 32.21 -11.50
N LYS A 225 28.93 31.12 -11.86
CA LYS A 225 27.86 31.15 -12.88
C LYS A 225 26.57 31.66 -12.23
#